data_AF-A0AAW2VLX6-F1
#
_entry.id   AF-A0AAW2VLX6-F1
#
_cell.length_a   1.000
_cell.length_b   1.000
_cell.length_c   1.000
_cell.angle_alpha   90.00
_cell.angle_beta   90.00
_cell.angle_gamma   90.00
#
_symmetry.space_group_name_H-M   'P 1'
#
loop_
_entity.id
_entity.type
_entity.pdbx_description
1 polymer ?
#
loop_
_entity_poly.entity_id
_entity_poly.type
_entity_poly.pdbx_seq_one_letter_code
_entity_poly.pdbx_strand_id
1 'polypeptide(L)'
;MRLPLILRLVSTLCLATTAALALSLAKPGCQETCGNVTIPYPFGIGSQCYANSSFAVICDNSTNPARLYLSSIQLEILDISLVDGIVRIVQPVSPLNCSSEMRENRQGKHFLEVLLPSQRFTIQ
;
A
#
# COMPACT_ATOMS: atom_id res chain seq x y z
N MET A 1 -14.52 50.64 -23.54
CA MET A 1 -13.61 49.87 -24.41
C MET A 1 -12.63 48.94 -23.66
N ARG A 2 -12.73 48.77 -22.32
CA ARG A 2 -11.76 47.98 -21.53
C ARG A 2 -12.18 46.53 -21.25
N LEU A 3 -13.45 46.19 -21.52
CA LEU A 3 -14.03 44.85 -21.32
C LEU A 3 -13.32 43.70 -22.07
N PRO A 4 -12.91 43.83 -23.36
CA PRO A 4 -12.23 42.73 -24.06
C PRO A 4 -10.81 42.49 -23.54
N LEU A 5 -10.16 43.50 -22.96
CA LEU A 5 -8.84 43.39 -22.35
C LEU A 5 -8.91 42.57 -21.03
N ILE A 6 -9.93 42.82 -20.23
CA ILE A 6 -10.19 42.08 -18.99
C ILE A 6 -10.47 40.60 -19.29
N LEU A 7 -11.26 40.33 -20.33
CA LEU A 7 -11.57 38.95 -20.74
C LEU A 7 -10.32 38.18 -21.21
N ARG A 8 -9.40 38.86 -21.90
CA ARG A 8 -8.10 38.30 -22.33
C ARG A 8 -7.19 37.98 -21.14
N LEU A 9 -7.10 38.88 -20.16
CA LEU A 9 -6.33 38.69 -18.92
C LEU A 9 -6.82 37.47 -18.11
N VAL A 10 -8.13 37.30 -17.99
CA VAL A 10 -8.73 36.14 -17.30
C VAL A 10 -8.44 34.85 -18.05
N SER A 11 -8.55 34.87 -19.39
CA SER A 11 -8.28 33.68 -20.22
C SER A 11 -6.82 33.22 -20.15
N THR A 12 -5.85 34.14 -20.07
CA THR A 12 -4.42 33.78 -19.97
C THR A 12 -4.03 33.26 -18.59
N LEU A 13 -4.74 33.65 -17.53
CA LEU A 13 -4.45 33.21 -16.17
C LEU A 13 -4.83 31.74 -15.92
N CYS A 14 -5.67 31.15 -16.77
CA CYS A 14 -6.21 29.80 -16.58
C CYS A 14 -5.24 28.65 -16.96
N LEU A 15 -4.06 28.95 -17.53
CA LEU A 15 -3.04 27.95 -17.85
C LEU A 15 -2.09 27.67 -16.67
N ALA A 16 -2.62 27.55 -15.46
CA ALA A 16 -1.84 27.03 -14.34
C ALA A 16 -1.68 25.52 -14.51
N THR A 17 -0.56 25.07 -15.08
CA THR A 17 -0.16 23.67 -15.09
C THR A 17 0.07 23.21 -13.65
N THR A 18 -0.85 22.44 -13.10
CA THR A 18 -0.67 21.78 -11.80
C THR A 18 0.31 20.61 -11.96
N ALA A 19 1.57 20.81 -11.56
CA ALA A 19 2.48 19.69 -11.35
C ALA A 19 2.11 19.01 -10.04
N ALA A 20 1.61 17.77 -10.11
CA ALA A 20 1.40 16.95 -8.92
C ALA A 20 2.76 16.44 -8.43
N LEU A 21 3.19 16.88 -7.24
CA LEU A 21 4.31 16.26 -6.54
C LEU A 21 3.80 14.93 -5.97
N ALA A 22 4.36 13.80 -6.41
CA ALA A 22 4.13 12.52 -5.77
C ALA A 22 4.83 12.54 -4.40
N LEU A 23 4.06 12.59 -3.31
CA LEU A 23 4.61 12.37 -1.98
C LEU A 23 4.85 10.86 -1.82
N SER A 24 6.10 10.48 -1.60
CA SER A 24 6.43 9.10 -1.23
C SER A 24 5.94 8.83 0.19
N LEU A 25 5.16 7.77 0.35
CA LEU A 25 4.67 7.32 1.66
C LEU A 25 5.72 6.49 2.41
N ALA A 26 6.77 6.04 1.71
CA ALA A 26 7.86 5.30 2.29
C ALA A 26 8.84 6.23 3.01
N LYS A 27 9.62 5.66 3.94
CA LYS A 27 10.74 6.40 4.54
C LYS A 27 11.76 6.78 3.45
N PRO A 28 12.28 8.02 3.41
CA PRO A 28 13.25 8.43 2.39
C PRO A 28 14.45 7.48 2.29
N GLY A 29 14.78 7.07 1.06
CA GLY A 29 15.85 6.11 0.77
C GLY A 29 15.44 4.63 0.91
N CYS A 30 14.20 4.33 1.24
CA CYS A 30 13.67 2.97 1.33
C CYS A 30 12.84 2.61 0.10
N GLN A 31 12.71 1.30 -0.15
CA GLN A 31 11.89 0.78 -1.25
C GLN A 31 10.41 1.10 -1.02
N GLU A 32 9.80 1.80 -1.99
CA GLU A 32 8.42 2.30 -1.88
C GLU A 32 7.36 1.27 -2.28
N THR A 33 7.68 0.32 -3.16
CA THR A 33 6.71 -0.66 -3.66
C THR A 33 7.29 -2.07 -3.70
N CYS A 34 6.42 -3.07 -3.57
CA CYS A 34 6.71 -4.46 -3.87
C CYS A 34 5.58 -5.01 -4.73
N GLY A 35 5.88 -5.31 -5.99
CA GLY A 35 4.85 -5.63 -6.98
C GLY A 35 3.85 -4.49 -7.09
N ASN A 36 2.58 -4.77 -6.77
CA ASN A 36 1.49 -3.80 -6.84
C ASN A 36 1.14 -3.16 -5.47
N VAL A 37 1.93 -3.44 -4.43
CA VAL A 37 1.65 -2.95 -3.06
C VAL A 37 2.60 -1.80 -2.73
N THR A 38 2.05 -0.68 -2.26
CA THR A 38 2.84 0.45 -1.72
C THR A 38 3.21 0.16 -0.26
N ILE A 39 4.44 0.51 0.12
CA ILE A 39 5.03 0.24 1.43
C ILE A 39 5.19 1.57 2.18
N PRO A 40 4.15 2.02 2.92
CA PRO A 40 4.24 3.23 3.71
C PRO A 40 5.06 3.02 4.98
N TYR A 41 5.74 4.06 5.47
CA TYR A 41 6.24 4.05 6.86
C TYR A 41 5.04 3.93 7.81
N PRO A 42 5.06 3.05 8.83
CA PRO A 42 6.22 2.43 9.49
C PRO A 42 6.77 1.12 8.90
N PHE A 43 6.23 0.63 7.78
CA PHE A 43 6.70 -0.57 7.10
C PHE A 43 7.92 -0.31 6.23
N GLY A 44 8.75 -1.33 6.04
CA GLY A 44 9.88 -1.24 5.13
C GLY A 44 10.70 -2.51 4.99
N ILE A 45 11.48 -2.55 3.91
CA ILE A 45 12.41 -3.63 3.57
C ILE A 45 13.83 -3.17 3.89
N GLY A 46 14.61 -4.00 4.59
CA GLY A 46 15.99 -3.69 4.93
C GLY A 46 16.14 -2.90 6.23
N SER A 47 17.39 -2.70 6.65
CA SER A 47 17.71 -2.00 7.89
C SER A 47 17.28 -0.53 7.82
N GLN A 48 16.84 0.02 8.95
CA GLN A 48 16.43 1.43 9.09
C GLN A 48 15.22 1.85 8.22
N CYS A 49 14.51 0.91 7.59
CA CYS A 49 13.34 1.21 6.75
C CYS A 49 11.99 0.97 7.42
N TYR A 50 11.98 0.30 8.56
CA TYR A 50 10.78 0.07 9.36
C TYR A 50 10.93 0.68 10.75
N ALA A 51 9.81 1.00 11.42
CA ALA A 51 9.86 1.57 12.77
C ALA A 51 10.37 0.58 13.84
N ASN A 52 10.01 -0.70 13.70
CA ASN A 52 10.52 -1.80 14.53
C ASN A 52 10.27 -3.14 13.80
N SER A 53 10.76 -4.24 14.39
CA SER A 53 10.72 -5.58 13.78
C SER A 53 9.31 -6.09 13.43
N SER A 54 8.24 -5.60 14.09
CA SER A 54 6.86 -5.97 13.73
C SER A 54 6.39 -5.38 12.41
N PHE A 55 7.03 -4.29 11.94
CA PHE A 55 6.75 -3.65 10.64
C PHE A 55 7.74 -4.03 9.54
N ALA A 56 8.71 -4.90 9.84
CA ALA A 56 9.60 -5.42 8.82
C ALA A 56 8.80 -6.25 7.80
N VAL A 57 9.00 -5.96 6.51
CA VAL A 57 8.37 -6.68 5.41
C VAL A 57 9.42 -7.27 4.47
N ILE A 58 9.03 -8.34 3.79
CA ILE A 58 9.86 -9.04 2.81
C ILE A 58 9.16 -8.97 1.47
N CYS A 59 9.90 -8.63 0.41
CA CYS A 59 9.41 -8.69 -0.96
C CYS A 59 9.90 -9.96 -1.63
N ASP A 60 8.98 -10.86 -1.94
CA ASP A 60 9.27 -12.07 -2.71
C ASP A 60 9.22 -11.77 -4.21
N ASN A 61 10.40 -11.55 -4.77
CA ASN A 61 10.62 -11.31 -6.20
C ASN A 61 10.64 -12.59 -7.05
N SER A 62 10.48 -13.78 -6.44
CA SER A 62 10.40 -15.04 -7.21
C SER A 62 9.05 -15.23 -7.91
N THR A 63 8.05 -14.42 -7.55
CA THR A 63 6.71 -14.42 -8.13
C THR A 63 6.51 -13.26 -9.10
N ASN A 64 5.57 -13.40 -10.04
CA ASN A 64 5.20 -12.32 -10.96
C ASN A 64 3.67 -12.08 -10.90
N PRO A 65 3.21 -10.90 -10.42
CA PRO A 65 4.00 -9.82 -9.83
C PRO A 65 4.62 -10.25 -8.48
N ALA A 66 5.66 -9.53 -8.04
CA ALA A 66 6.29 -9.74 -6.73
C ALA A 66 5.27 -9.58 -5.59
N ARG A 67 5.45 -10.34 -4.51
CA ARG A 67 4.50 -10.39 -3.39
C ARG A 67 5.12 -9.89 -2.10
N LEU A 68 4.37 -9.06 -1.37
CA LEU A 68 4.79 -8.51 -0.09
C LEU A 68 4.35 -9.41 1.05
N TYR A 69 5.23 -9.65 2.02
CA TYR A 69 4.94 -10.45 3.21
C TYR A 69 5.34 -9.71 4.48
N LEU A 70 4.55 -9.88 5.54
CA LEU A 70 4.96 -9.42 6.88
C LEU A 70 6.03 -10.38 7.43
N SER A 71 7.21 -9.86 7.75
CA SER A 71 8.37 -10.70 8.11
C SER A 71 8.16 -11.51 9.39
N SER A 72 7.35 -11.01 10.34
CA SER A 72 7.15 -11.62 11.65
C SER A 72 6.27 -12.87 11.62
N ILE A 73 5.31 -12.94 10.69
CA ILE A 73 4.27 -13.99 10.63
C ILE A 73 4.12 -14.62 9.24
N GLN A 74 4.93 -14.20 8.26
CA GLN A 74 4.98 -14.74 6.90
C GLN A 74 3.62 -14.71 6.16
N LEU A 75 2.78 -13.73 6.45
CA LEU A 75 1.49 -13.55 5.77
C LEU A 75 1.62 -12.58 4.58
N GLU A 76 1.04 -12.97 3.44
CA GLU A 76 0.97 -12.15 2.21
C GLU A 76 0.12 -10.91 2.48
N ILE A 77 0.71 -9.74 2.29
CA ILE A 77 0.04 -8.44 2.37
C ILE A 77 -0.47 -8.10 0.96
N LEU A 78 -1.76 -7.80 0.88
CA LEU A 78 -2.44 -7.38 -0.34
C LEU A 78 -2.49 -5.85 -0.46
N ASP A 79 -2.66 -5.17 0.68
CA ASP A 79 -2.79 -3.71 0.72
C ASP A 79 -2.56 -3.18 2.14
N ILE A 80 -2.12 -1.93 2.25
CA ILE A 80 -1.87 -1.24 3.51
C ILE A 80 -2.59 0.11 3.48
N SER A 81 -3.66 0.25 4.28
CA SER A 81 -4.37 1.52 4.42
C SER A 81 -3.97 2.20 5.73
N LEU A 82 -3.21 3.29 5.63
CA LEU A 82 -2.89 4.14 6.77
C LEU A 82 -4.13 4.91 7.28
N VAL A 83 -5.07 5.24 6.38
CA VAL A 83 -6.28 6.01 6.70
C VAL A 83 -7.22 5.17 7.57
N ASP A 84 -7.45 3.93 7.15
CA ASP A 84 -8.33 3.01 7.86
C ASP A 84 -7.61 2.31 9.03
N GLY A 85 -6.29 2.42 9.07
CA GLY A 85 -5.50 1.81 10.13
C GLY A 85 -5.42 0.28 9.99
N ILE A 86 -5.44 -0.27 8.77
CA ILE A 86 -5.52 -1.72 8.52
C ILE A 86 -4.46 -2.23 7.54
N VAL A 87 -4.11 -3.50 7.69
CA VAL A 87 -3.36 -4.30 6.72
C VAL A 87 -4.28 -5.39 6.19
N ARG A 88 -4.45 -5.42 4.88
CA ARG A 88 -5.22 -6.48 4.21
C ARG A 88 -4.27 -7.61 3.87
N ILE A 89 -4.57 -8.81 4.35
CA ILE A 89 -3.74 -10.00 4.16
C ILE A 89 -4.52 -11.13 3.47
N VAL A 90 -3.80 -12.06 2.86
CA VAL A 90 -4.41 -13.32 2.40
C VAL A 90 -4.70 -14.21 3.61
N GLN A 91 -5.93 -14.74 3.67
CA GLN A 91 -6.29 -15.73 4.68
C GLN A 91 -5.73 -17.10 4.35
N PRO A 92 -4.95 -17.70 5.26
CA PRO A 92 -4.66 -19.12 5.15
C PRO A 92 -5.95 -19.91 5.45
N VAL A 93 -6.59 -20.46 4.43
CA VAL A 93 -7.68 -21.42 4.62
C VAL A 93 -7.07 -22.81 4.82
N SER A 94 -7.24 -23.37 6.01
CA SER A 94 -6.98 -24.80 6.22
C SER A 94 -8.15 -25.58 5.60
N PRO A 95 -7.92 -26.57 4.73
CA PRO A 95 -8.98 -27.46 4.28
C PRO A 95 -9.37 -28.40 5.44
N LEU A 96 -10.15 -27.92 6.39
CA LEU A 96 -10.83 -28.77 7.36
C LEU A 96 -12.02 -29.40 6.64
N ASN A 97 -11.79 -30.58 6.05
CA ASN A 97 -12.84 -31.48 5.56
C ASN A 97 -13.84 -30.86 4.55
N CYS A 98 -13.36 -30.53 3.34
CA CYS A 98 -14.25 -30.38 2.19
C CYS A 98 -14.28 -31.72 1.44
N SER A 99 -15.41 -32.43 1.44
CA SER A 99 -15.62 -33.62 0.62
C SER A 99 -15.40 -33.28 -0.86
N SER A 100 -14.79 -34.22 -1.60
CA SER A 100 -14.14 -34.05 -2.91
C SER A 100 -15.05 -33.70 -4.10
N GLU A 101 -16.22 -33.12 -3.89
CA GLU A 101 -17.13 -32.68 -4.94
C GLU A 101 -17.18 -31.15 -4.98
N MET A 102 -16.11 -30.56 -5.52
CA MET A 102 -16.11 -29.30 -6.29
C MET A 102 -14.67 -29.02 -6.73
N ARG A 103 -14.21 -29.82 -7.70
CA ARG A 103 -13.15 -29.39 -8.61
C ARG A 103 -13.80 -28.52 -9.68
N GLU A 104 -13.94 -27.23 -9.39
CA GLU A 104 -13.82 -26.15 -10.38
C GLU A 104 -13.86 -24.79 -9.63
N ASN A 105 -12.77 -24.02 -9.73
CA ASN A 105 -12.75 -22.56 -9.66
C ASN A 105 -13.17 -21.82 -8.35
N ARG A 106 -12.39 -21.96 -7.26
CA ARG A 106 -12.34 -20.95 -6.18
C ARG A 106 -11.04 -20.15 -6.23
N GLN A 107 -10.91 -19.26 -7.21
CA GLN A 107 -9.96 -18.14 -7.17
C GLN A 107 -10.42 -17.01 -6.24
N GLY A 108 -11.29 -17.31 -5.26
CA GLY A 108 -11.54 -16.41 -4.15
C GLY A 108 -10.41 -16.53 -3.14
N LYS A 109 -9.31 -15.77 -3.33
CA LYS A 109 -8.39 -15.49 -2.22
C LYS A 109 -9.23 -14.79 -1.14
N HIS A 110 -9.54 -15.49 -0.06
CA HIS A 110 -10.24 -14.89 1.07
C HIS A 110 -9.25 -13.94 1.76
N PHE A 111 -9.69 -12.74 2.18
CA PHE A 111 -8.83 -11.69 2.73
C PHE A 111 -9.28 -11.27 4.14
N LEU A 112 -8.33 -11.08 5.05
CA LEU A 112 -8.56 -10.48 6.39
C LEU A 112 -8.06 -9.05 6.40
N GLU A 113 -8.76 -8.22 7.16
CA GLU A 113 -8.26 -6.92 7.58
C GLU A 113 -7.76 -7.05 9.01
N VAL A 114 -6.48 -6.75 9.22
CA VAL A 114 -5.85 -6.75 10.54
C VAL A 114 -5.60 -5.30 10.91
N LEU A 115 -6.04 -4.89 12.10
CA LEU A 115 -5.73 -3.57 12.63
C LEU A 115 -4.20 -3.39 12.71
N LEU A 116 -3.70 -2.27 12.19
CA LEU A 116 -2.31 -1.88 12.33
C LEU A 116 -1.94 -1.86 13.81
N PRO A 117 -0.81 -2.47 14.22
CA PRO A 117 -0.39 -2.44 15.60
C PRO A 117 -0.29 -0.97 16.01
N SER A 118 -1.16 -0.56 16.93
CA SER A 118 -1.27 0.81 17.39
C SER A 118 0.02 1.17 18.13
N GLN A 119 0.99 1.73 17.43
CA GLN A 119 2.01 2.52 18.09
C GLN A 119 1.43 3.92 18.25
N ARG A 120 1.54 4.47 19.46
CA ARG A 120 1.30 5.91 19.66
C ARG A 120 2.16 6.65 18.64
N PHE A 121 1.53 7.17 17.59
CA PHE A 121 2.12 8.15 16.72
C PHE A 121 2.35 9.38 17.57
N THR A 122 3.53 9.48 18.19
CA THR A 122 3.95 10.74 18.78
C THR A 122 4.32 11.62 17.60
N ILE A 123 3.43 12.56 17.28
CA ILE A 123 3.74 13.66 16.37
C ILE A 123 4.84 14.46 17.07
N GLN A 124 6.01 14.53 16.46
CA GLN A 124 7.08 15.42 16.92
C GLN A 124 6.91 16.81 16.31
#